data_AF-F9WNL3-F1
#
_entry.id   AF-F9WNL3-F1
#
_cell.length_a   1.000
_cell.length_b   1.000
_cell.length_c   1.000
_cell.angle_alpha   90.00
_cell.angle_beta   90.00
_cell.angle_gamma   90.00
#
_symmetry.space_group_name_H-M   'P 1'
#
loop_
_entity.id
_entity.type
_entity.pdbx_description
1 polymer ?
#
loop_
_entity_poly.entity_id
_entity_poly.type
_entity_poly.pdbx_seq_one_letter_code
_entity_poly.pdbx_strand_id
1 'polypeptide(L)'
;MQLAAALEAEQVEKTAASVARVLRSLMKNLCDSAEEIAELQRQNAAFQKDSHALEYKISGAASKAQHMWNAAKNEYDMPQNLENELKNELQTAAVITAALNENLAKSQNLVEKMCVKTATHDEATGQSHDAVGQFVRTINLDLTDLSCPRVCQGQSLNEVVTSLTEKPDSLLKTVWHIAGLETYVKNVRRTILETWSHTNGLTSGADAEKKRANNVLQRIKDLETTVERIKIKKQADSVAHELQSIMDKICASVTKLHAIKAIGNGFIATAKALKDNVSVESRRPEAAWRDAEDVSGISQEVEDGFTYASRGVAALEKHLKRADAQYTAAVNDLVEGLKGVATSDAKMYDAVGRFVRSITLNLTDFSSHSLCNKIRINELVASLLQRPETMLQSAPAVEALRKLEARVTARLAAAREQMKKVASSAADAQAAVEEAIRRAHEAAAGRRCTPLHRQLLNVLQHIW
;
A
#
# COMPACT_ATOMS: atom_id res chain seq x y z
N MET A 1 20.97 -45.07 -95.83
CA MET A 1 20.57 -43.67 -95.54
C MET A 1 19.31 -43.61 -94.66
N GLN A 2 18.23 -44.33 -94.97
CA GLN A 2 17.01 -44.36 -94.12
C GLN A 2 17.20 -44.97 -92.71
N LEU A 3 18.07 -45.99 -92.55
CA LEU A 3 18.32 -46.62 -91.24
C LEU A 3 19.07 -45.70 -90.25
N ALA A 4 19.97 -44.84 -90.75
CA ALA A 4 20.72 -43.89 -89.93
C ALA A 4 19.84 -42.75 -89.42
N ALA A 5 18.93 -42.24 -90.27
CA ALA A 5 17.96 -41.23 -89.88
C ALA A 5 16.93 -41.75 -88.86
N ALA A 6 16.52 -43.02 -88.97
CA ALA A 6 15.63 -43.65 -87.98
C ALA A 6 16.32 -43.84 -86.63
N LEU A 7 17.61 -44.20 -86.62
CA LEU A 7 18.40 -44.35 -85.39
C LEU A 7 18.66 -42.99 -84.72
N GLU A 8 18.90 -41.94 -85.49
CA GLU A 8 19.03 -40.56 -84.98
C GLU A 8 17.70 -40.04 -84.40
N ALA A 9 16.56 -40.33 -85.05
CA ALA A 9 15.24 -39.95 -84.53
C ALA A 9 14.90 -40.63 -83.20
N GLU A 10 15.20 -41.94 -83.06
CA GLU A 10 14.99 -42.69 -81.82
C GLU A 10 15.89 -42.16 -80.67
N GLN A 11 17.14 -41.80 -80.99
CA GLN A 11 18.07 -41.21 -80.03
C GLN A 11 17.61 -39.83 -79.55
N VAL A 12 17.08 -39.01 -80.45
CA VAL A 12 16.51 -37.68 -80.13
C VAL A 12 15.28 -37.81 -79.24
N GLU A 13 14.37 -38.75 -79.54
CA GLU A 13 13.16 -39.00 -78.72
C GLU A 13 13.51 -39.48 -77.31
N LYS A 14 14.44 -40.43 -77.17
CA LYS A 14 14.95 -40.89 -75.86
C LYS A 14 15.58 -39.76 -75.06
N THR A 15 16.33 -38.88 -75.72
CA THR A 15 16.98 -37.75 -75.06
C THR A 15 15.96 -36.69 -74.63
N ALA A 16 14.98 -36.37 -75.47
CA ALA A 16 13.86 -35.49 -75.14
C ALA A 16 13.04 -36.02 -73.95
N ALA A 17 12.77 -37.33 -73.89
CA ALA A 17 12.08 -37.96 -72.75
C ALA A 17 12.91 -37.93 -71.44
N SER A 18 14.24 -37.99 -71.53
CA SER A 18 15.12 -37.82 -70.37
C SER A 18 15.13 -36.37 -69.87
N VAL A 19 15.27 -35.42 -70.79
CA VAL A 19 15.19 -33.98 -70.56
C VAL A 19 13.86 -33.60 -69.88
N ALA A 20 12.74 -34.15 -70.35
CA ALA A 20 11.41 -33.95 -69.76
C ALA A 20 11.32 -34.43 -68.31
N ARG A 21 11.95 -35.55 -67.98
CA ARG A 21 11.98 -36.10 -66.61
C ARG A 21 12.81 -35.22 -65.67
N VAL A 22 13.99 -34.78 -66.13
CA VAL A 22 14.83 -33.87 -65.35
C VAL A 22 14.10 -32.55 -65.09
N LEU A 23 13.48 -31.97 -66.11
CA LEU A 23 12.72 -30.73 -65.99
C LEU A 23 11.56 -30.88 -64.99
N ARG A 24 10.77 -31.96 -65.07
CA ARG A 24 9.72 -32.24 -64.07
C ARG A 24 10.25 -32.31 -62.64
N SER A 25 11.40 -32.96 -62.45
CA SER A 25 12.02 -33.05 -61.12
C SER A 25 12.50 -31.69 -60.61
N LEU A 26 13.08 -30.85 -61.48
CA LEU A 26 13.52 -29.50 -61.12
C LEU A 26 12.34 -28.61 -60.75
N MET A 27 11.25 -28.67 -61.52
CA MET A 27 10.02 -27.94 -61.24
C MET A 27 9.44 -28.34 -59.88
N LYS A 28 9.36 -29.65 -59.59
CA LYS A 28 8.92 -30.11 -58.27
C LYS A 28 9.80 -29.53 -57.15
N ASN A 29 11.12 -29.62 -57.29
CA ASN A 29 12.06 -29.09 -56.30
C ASN A 29 11.93 -27.57 -56.11
N LEU A 30 11.59 -26.81 -57.16
CA LEU A 30 11.29 -25.39 -57.06
C LEU A 30 10.00 -25.12 -56.28
N CYS A 31 8.93 -25.89 -56.55
CA CYS A 31 7.66 -25.76 -55.82
C CYS A 31 7.87 -26.13 -54.33
N ASP A 32 8.60 -27.20 -54.02
CA ASP A 32 8.96 -27.59 -52.64
C ASP A 32 9.81 -26.50 -51.95
N SER A 33 10.78 -25.90 -52.66
CA SER A 33 11.64 -24.83 -52.13
C SER A 33 10.83 -23.56 -51.81
N ALA A 34 9.82 -23.22 -52.63
CA ALA A 34 8.93 -22.08 -52.39
C ALA A 34 8.09 -22.27 -51.12
N GLU A 35 7.60 -23.49 -50.87
CA GLU A 35 6.86 -23.81 -49.65
C GLU A 35 7.76 -23.71 -48.40
N GLU A 36 9.00 -24.20 -48.48
CA GLU A 36 9.99 -24.09 -47.40
C GLU A 36 10.35 -22.62 -47.09
N ILE A 37 10.51 -21.77 -48.12
CA ILE A 37 10.73 -20.32 -47.94
C ILE A 37 9.53 -19.66 -47.25
N ALA A 38 8.31 -19.96 -47.69
CA ALA A 38 7.10 -19.42 -47.09
C ALA A 38 6.91 -19.87 -45.63
N GLU A 39 7.32 -21.08 -45.29
CA GLU A 39 7.32 -21.57 -43.91
C GLU A 39 8.37 -20.84 -43.06
N LEU A 40 9.60 -20.64 -43.56
CA LEU A 40 10.63 -19.86 -42.87
C LEU A 40 10.19 -18.41 -42.60
N GLN A 41 9.52 -17.77 -43.56
CA GLN A 41 8.96 -16.43 -43.39
C GLN A 41 7.88 -16.41 -42.30
N ARG A 42 6.98 -17.41 -42.29
CA ARG A 42 5.94 -17.56 -41.25
C ARG A 42 6.53 -17.75 -39.86
N GLN A 43 7.54 -18.62 -39.73
CA GLN A 43 8.23 -18.86 -38.45
C GLN A 43 8.95 -17.61 -37.95
N ASN A 44 9.62 -16.87 -38.83
CA ASN A 44 10.26 -15.60 -38.49
C ASN A 44 9.24 -14.55 -38.03
N ALA A 45 8.10 -14.41 -38.70
CA ALA A 45 7.04 -13.49 -38.29
C ALA A 45 6.46 -13.86 -36.92
N ALA A 46 6.25 -15.15 -36.65
CA ALA A 46 5.81 -15.64 -35.35
C ALA A 46 6.85 -15.34 -34.26
N PHE A 47 8.13 -15.59 -34.55
CA PHE A 47 9.25 -15.29 -33.66
C PHE A 47 9.34 -13.79 -33.31
N GLN A 48 9.16 -12.91 -34.29
CA GLN A 48 9.15 -11.45 -34.07
C GLN A 48 8.01 -11.04 -33.14
N LYS A 49 6.80 -11.53 -33.40
CA LYS A 49 5.62 -11.24 -32.59
C LYS A 49 5.81 -11.68 -31.14
N ASP A 50 6.32 -12.89 -30.93
CA ASP A 50 6.58 -13.44 -29.59
C ASP A 50 7.65 -12.64 -28.83
N SER A 51 8.73 -12.26 -29.53
CA SER A 51 9.82 -11.48 -28.94
C SER A 51 9.36 -10.08 -28.50
N HIS A 52 8.62 -9.37 -29.34
CA HIS A 52 8.06 -8.06 -28.98
C HIS A 52 7.05 -8.15 -27.82
N ALA A 53 6.19 -9.17 -27.81
CA ALA A 53 5.24 -9.37 -26.72
C ALA A 53 5.96 -9.61 -25.37
N LEU A 54 7.11 -10.29 -25.40
CA LEU A 54 7.91 -10.54 -24.22
C LEU A 54 8.67 -9.29 -23.76
N GLU A 55 9.31 -8.57 -24.68
CA GLU A 55 10.00 -7.30 -24.41
C GLU A 55 9.05 -6.29 -23.73
N TYR A 56 7.82 -6.16 -24.25
CA TYR A 56 6.81 -5.29 -23.67
C TYR A 56 6.46 -5.69 -22.23
N LYS A 57 6.29 -7.00 -21.96
CA LYS A 57 5.99 -7.50 -20.62
C LYS A 57 7.13 -7.24 -19.63
N ILE A 58 8.37 -7.52 -20.02
CA ILE A 58 9.57 -7.29 -19.20
C ILE A 58 9.67 -5.79 -18.87
N SER A 59 9.59 -4.93 -19.88
CA SER A 59 9.75 -3.48 -19.72
C SER A 59 8.63 -2.89 -18.86
N GLY A 60 7.39 -3.33 -19.07
CA GLY A 60 6.24 -2.92 -18.25
C GLY A 60 6.39 -3.32 -16.77
N ALA A 61 6.79 -4.56 -16.50
CA ALA A 61 7.03 -5.05 -15.14
C ALA A 61 8.20 -4.33 -14.46
N ALA A 62 9.32 -4.15 -15.18
CA ALA A 62 10.49 -3.42 -14.69
C ALA A 62 10.15 -1.97 -14.31
N SER A 63 9.44 -1.26 -15.20
CA SER A 63 8.99 0.11 -14.96
C SER A 63 8.06 0.21 -13.75
N LYS A 64 7.06 -0.69 -13.67
CA LYS A 64 6.12 -0.75 -12.54
C LYS A 64 6.84 -1.00 -11.20
N ALA A 65 7.75 -1.96 -11.17
CA ALA A 65 8.53 -2.30 -9.98
C ALA A 65 9.41 -1.13 -9.53
N GLN A 66 10.08 -0.46 -10.48
CA GLN A 66 10.89 0.72 -10.20
C GLN A 66 10.05 1.88 -9.64
N HIS A 67 8.85 2.11 -10.19
CA HIS A 67 7.94 3.14 -9.71
C HIS A 67 7.43 2.83 -8.30
N MET A 68 7.03 1.58 -8.06
CA MET A 68 6.59 1.11 -6.74
C MET A 68 7.70 1.24 -5.69
N TRP A 69 8.94 0.86 -6.04
CA TRP A 69 10.10 1.03 -5.15
C TRP A 69 10.36 2.50 -4.82
N ASN A 70 10.35 3.38 -5.83
CA ASN A 70 10.59 4.81 -5.62
C ASN A 70 9.53 5.46 -4.72
N ALA A 71 8.27 5.04 -4.83
CA ALA A 71 7.21 5.48 -3.94
C ALA A 71 7.45 5.00 -2.50
N ALA A 72 7.92 3.76 -2.33
CA ALA A 72 7.98 3.16 -1.00
C ALA A 72 9.30 3.41 -0.25
N LYS A 73 10.43 3.62 -0.95
CA LYS A 73 11.78 3.60 -0.34
C LYS A 73 11.96 4.64 0.78
N ASN A 74 11.46 5.86 0.58
CA ASN A 74 11.63 6.96 1.52
C ASN A 74 10.53 6.95 2.59
N GLU A 75 9.31 6.57 2.23
CA GLU A 75 8.16 6.64 3.11
C GLU A 75 8.17 5.52 4.17
N TYR A 76 8.73 4.36 3.86
CA TYR A 76 8.65 3.16 4.70
C TYR A 76 10.01 2.63 5.19
N ASP A 77 11.10 3.35 4.93
CA ASP A 77 12.47 2.96 5.30
C ASP A 77 12.78 1.53 4.81
N MET A 78 12.77 1.38 3.48
CA MET A 78 12.82 0.06 2.85
C MET A 78 14.21 -0.60 3.03
N PRO A 79 14.27 -1.91 3.31
CA PRO A 79 15.53 -2.65 3.47
C PRO A 79 16.43 -2.57 2.24
N GLN A 80 17.72 -2.31 2.46
CA GLN A 80 18.68 -2.14 1.38
C GLN A 80 18.95 -3.43 0.59
N ASN A 81 18.75 -4.60 1.19
CA ASN A 81 18.84 -5.87 0.45
C ASN A 81 17.77 -5.96 -0.66
N LEU A 82 16.56 -5.45 -0.43
CA LEU A 82 15.51 -5.43 -1.45
C LEU A 82 15.84 -4.45 -2.59
N GLU A 83 16.53 -3.35 -2.27
CA GLU A 83 17.03 -2.43 -3.30
C GLU A 83 18.02 -3.13 -4.23
N ASN A 84 18.94 -3.90 -3.64
CA ASN A 84 19.96 -4.63 -4.38
C ASN A 84 19.34 -5.75 -5.22
N GLU A 85 18.38 -6.49 -4.67
CA GLU A 85 17.62 -7.50 -5.40
C GLU A 85 16.87 -6.88 -6.58
N LEU A 86 16.14 -5.78 -6.37
CA LEU A 86 15.45 -5.08 -7.45
C LEU A 86 16.42 -4.59 -8.53
N LYS A 87 17.54 -3.96 -8.16
CA LYS A 87 18.56 -3.51 -9.12
C LYS A 87 19.11 -4.67 -9.94
N ASN A 88 19.37 -5.82 -9.31
CA ASN A 88 19.85 -7.02 -9.99
C ASN A 88 18.82 -7.56 -10.99
N GLU A 89 17.55 -7.64 -10.59
CA GLU A 89 16.47 -8.09 -11.49
C GLU A 89 16.25 -7.11 -12.66
N LEU A 90 16.32 -5.80 -12.41
CA LEU A 90 16.21 -4.77 -13.45
C LEU A 90 17.39 -4.81 -14.44
N GLN A 91 18.62 -5.03 -13.94
CA GLN A 91 19.79 -5.21 -14.79
C GLN A 91 19.67 -6.49 -15.62
N THR A 92 19.18 -7.58 -15.03
CA THR A 92 18.96 -8.85 -15.73
C THR A 92 17.88 -8.69 -16.81
N ALA A 93 16.78 -7.99 -16.50
CA ALA A 93 15.75 -7.63 -17.47
C ALA A 93 16.32 -6.87 -18.67
N ALA A 94 17.17 -5.87 -18.44
CA ALA A 94 17.81 -5.09 -19.50
C ALA A 94 18.71 -5.95 -20.41
N VAL A 95 19.50 -6.87 -19.82
CA VAL A 95 20.35 -7.81 -20.57
C VAL A 95 19.50 -8.74 -21.45
N ILE A 96 18.41 -9.27 -20.91
CA ILE A 96 17.51 -10.16 -21.66
C ILE A 96 16.84 -9.40 -22.82
N THR A 97 16.35 -8.17 -22.58
CA THR A 97 15.77 -7.34 -23.64
C THR A 97 16.78 -7.06 -24.76
N ALA A 98 18.03 -6.73 -24.41
CA ALA A 98 19.09 -6.53 -25.41
C ALA A 98 19.36 -7.80 -26.23
N ALA A 99 19.44 -8.97 -25.58
CA ALA A 99 19.66 -10.25 -26.26
C ALA A 99 18.48 -10.64 -27.18
N LEU A 100 17.24 -10.38 -26.77
CA LEU A 100 16.05 -10.58 -27.60
C LEU A 100 16.09 -9.71 -28.85
N ASN A 101 16.42 -8.42 -28.69
CA ASN A 101 16.53 -7.48 -29.80
C ASN A 101 17.66 -7.83 -30.77
N GLU A 102 18.78 -8.35 -30.26
CA GLU A 102 19.87 -8.85 -31.09
C GLU A 102 19.46 -10.09 -31.90
N ASN A 103 18.80 -11.07 -31.27
CA ASN A 103 18.29 -12.26 -31.95
C ASN A 103 17.23 -11.92 -32.99
N LEU A 104 16.37 -10.94 -32.70
CA LEU A 104 15.37 -10.40 -33.61
C LEU A 104 16.01 -9.84 -34.88
N ALA A 105 17.01 -8.96 -34.72
CA ALA A 105 17.73 -8.33 -35.82
C ALA A 105 18.49 -9.37 -36.66
N LYS A 106 19.12 -10.36 -36.02
CA LYS A 106 19.79 -11.48 -36.71
C LYS A 106 18.81 -12.31 -37.52
N SER A 107 17.65 -12.65 -36.96
CA SER A 107 16.62 -13.43 -37.64
C SER A 107 16.05 -12.69 -38.86
N GLN A 108 15.76 -11.39 -38.72
CA GLN A 108 15.34 -10.53 -39.82
C GLN A 108 16.38 -10.50 -40.95
N ASN A 109 17.65 -10.27 -40.61
CA ASN A 109 18.73 -10.20 -41.59
C ASN A 109 18.95 -11.53 -42.35
N LEU A 110 18.80 -12.67 -41.67
CA LEU A 110 18.93 -13.99 -42.28
C LEU A 110 17.82 -14.25 -43.30
N VAL A 111 16.57 -13.98 -42.94
CA VAL A 111 15.43 -14.16 -43.85
C VAL A 111 15.51 -13.20 -45.04
N GLU A 112 15.90 -11.95 -44.82
CA GLU A 112 16.10 -10.97 -45.89
C GLU A 112 17.22 -11.40 -46.86
N LYS A 113 18.38 -11.83 -46.34
CA LYS A 113 19.48 -12.36 -47.16
C LYS A 113 19.09 -13.61 -47.95
N MET A 114 18.28 -14.49 -47.35
CA MET A 114 17.73 -15.64 -48.05
C MET A 114 16.86 -15.18 -49.22
N CYS A 115 15.88 -14.30 -48.97
CA CYS A 115 15.00 -13.75 -50.01
C CYS A 115 15.79 -13.11 -51.16
N VAL A 116 16.81 -12.30 -50.85
CA VAL A 116 17.67 -11.68 -51.88
C VAL A 116 18.44 -12.74 -52.67
N LYS A 117 19.10 -13.71 -52.00
CA LYS A 117 19.85 -14.78 -52.68
C LYS A 117 18.96 -15.68 -53.55
N THR A 118 17.71 -15.89 -53.15
CA THR A 118 16.74 -16.66 -53.94
C THR A 118 16.16 -15.84 -55.10
N ALA A 119 16.02 -14.53 -54.96
CA ALA A 119 15.52 -13.64 -56.01
C ALA A 119 16.59 -13.33 -57.09
N THR A 120 17.88 -13.31 -56.74
CA THR A 120 18.97 -13.08 -57.69
C THR A 120 19.31 -14.35 -58.48
N HIS A 121 18.61 -14.59 -59.59
CA HIS A 121 19.14 -15.43 -60.68
C HIS A 121 19.93 -14.55 -61.65
N ASP A 122 21.16 -14.18 -61.30
CA ASP A 122 22.02 -13.45 -62.23
C ASP A 122 22.88 -14.39 -63.09
N GLU A 123 22.79 -14.15 -64.41
CA GLU A 123 23.77 -14.44 -65.46
C GLU A 123 24.04 -15.88 -65.94
N ALA A 124 23.43 -16.94 -65.39
CA ALA A 124 23.70 -18.30 -65.89
C ALA A 124 22.88 -18.74 -67.12
N THR A 125 21.77 -18.07 -67.43
CA THR A 125 20.92 -18.42 -68.59
C THR A 125 21.02 -17.31 -69.63
N GLY A 126 21.96 -17.44 -70.57
CA GLY A 126 22.13 -16.50 -71.68
C GLY A 126 20.82 -16.22 -72.42
N GLN A 127 20.76 -15.08 -73.12
CA GLN A 127 19.59 -14.62 -73.86
C GLN A 127 19.23 -15.56 -75.04
N SER A 128 18.64 -16.73 -74.77
CA SER A 128 18.08 -17.61 -75.81
C SER A 128 16.62 -17.25 -76.11
N HIS A 129 16.27 -17.17 -77.40
CA HIS A 129 14.92 -16.87 -77.91
C HIS A 129 14.12 -18.12 -78.32
N ASP A 130 14.63 -19.33 -78.08
CA ASP A 130 13.92 -20.58 -78.35
C ASP A 130 12.83 -20.90 -77.31
N ALA A 131 11.95 -21.87 -77.62
CA ALA A 131 10.79 -22.22 -76.80
C ALA A 131 11.17 -22.62 -75.35
N VAL A 132 12.36 -23.19 -75.17
CA VAL A 132 12.90 -23.56 -73.85
C VAL A 132 13.44 -22.34 -73.11
N GLY A 133 14.18 -21.45 -73.79
CA GLY A 133 14.58 -20.17 -73.21
C GLY A 133 13.38 -19.31 -72.81
N GLN A 134 12.30 -19.33 -73.59
CA GLN A 134 11.03 -18.67 -73.24
C GLN A 134 10.35 -19.36 -72.06
N PHE A 135 10.27 -20.69 -72.04
CA PHE A 135 9.72 -21.43 -70.91
C PHE A 135 10.48 -21.15 -69.60
N VAL A 136 11.82 -21.23 -69.63
CA VAL A 136 12.66 -20.93 -68.46
C VAL A 136 12.48 -19.48 -67.99
N ARG A 137 12.26 -18.52 -68.90
CA ARG A 137 11.92 -17.13 -68.54
C ARG A 137 10.50 -16.96 -67.97
N THR A 138 9.56 -17.82 -68.32
CA THR A 138 8.20 -17.80 -67.75
C THR A 138 8.12 -18.45 -66.37
N ILE A 139 9.12 -19.24 -65.99
CA ILE A 139 9.26 -19.72 -64.61
C ILE A 139 9.58 -18.49 -63.77
N ASN A 140 8.64 -18.07 -62.92
CA ASN A 140 8.94 -17.05 -61.92
C ASN A 140 9.93 -17.66 -60.91
N LEU A 141 11.21 -17.37 -61.09
CA LEU A 141 12.28 -17.77 -60.19
C LEU A 141 12.36 -16.87 -58.96
N ASP A 142 11.58 -15.79 -58.91
CA ASP A 142 11.35 -15.08 -57.66
C ASP A 142 10.45 -15.92 -56.75
N LEU A 143 11.11 -16.76 -55.96
CA LEU A 143 10.44 -17.66 -55.01
C LEU A 143 9.80 -16.92 -53.83
N THR A 144 9.96 -15.59 -53.75
CA THR A 144 9.50 -14.77 -52.62
C THR A 144 8.07 -14.24 -52.78
N ASP A 145 7.51 -14.24 -54.01
CA ASP A 145 6.15 -13.78 -54.34
C ASP A 145 5.23 -14.92 -54.83
N LEU A 146 5.56 -16.17 -54.51
CA LEU A 146 4.85 -17.32 -55.09
C LEU A 146 3.50 -17.61 -54.44
N SER A 147 2.46 -17.10 -55.10
CA SER A 147 1.30 -17.95 -55.38
C SER A 147 1.74 -19.06 -56.36
N CYS A 148 2.20 -20.19 -55.81
CA CYS A 148 2.71 -21.37 -56.52
C CYS A 148 1.75 -22.16 -57.47
N PRO A 149 0.44 -21.88 -57.67
CA PRO A 149 -0.40 -22.77 -58.48
C PRO A 149 -0.15 -22.80 -60.00
N ARG A 150 0.45 -21.77 -60.63
CA ARG A 150 0.44 -21.67 -62.12
C ARG A 150 1.63 -22.31 -62.82
N VAL A 151 2.81 -22.31 -62.19
CA VAL A 151 4.06 -22.76 -62.82
C VAL A 151 4.23 -24.29 -62.76
N CYS A 152 3.58 -24.96 -61.80
CA CYS A 152 3.61 -26.42 -61.64
C CYS A 152 2.46 -27.13 -62.41
N GLN A 153 1.58 -26.41 -63.13
CA GLN A 153 0.52 -27.02 -63.97
C GLN A 153 1.12 -27.51 -65.30
N GLY A 154 1.13 -28.83 -65.52
CA GLY A 154 1.88 -29.52 -66.56
C GLY A 154 1.56 -29.20 -68.04
N GLN A 155 0.72 -28.21 -68.34
CA GLN A 155 0.40 -27.80 -69.72
C GLN A 155 1.62 -27.22 -70.46
N SER A 156 2.38 -26.33 -69.82
CA SER A 156 3.56 -25.67 -70.41
C SER A 156 4.76 -26.62 -70.59
N LEU A 157 4.82 -27.69 -69.79
CA LEU A 157 5.91 -28.66 -69.83
C LEU A 157 5.75 -29.67 -70.98
N ASN A 158 4.52 -29.97 -71.39
CA ASN A 158 4.24 -30.79 -72.57
C ASN A 158 4.60 -30.03 -73.87
N GLU A 159 4.36 -28.72 -73.94
CA GLU A 159 4.73 -27.88 -75.08
C GLU A 159 6.25 -27.82 -75.31
N VAL A 160 7.04 -27.78 -74.23
CA VAL A 160 8.51 -27.86 -74.27
C VAL A 160 8.98 -29.22 -74.81
N VAL A 161 8.35 -30.32 -74.40
CA VAL A 161 8.70 -31.68 -74.85
C VAL A 161 8.42 -31.86 -76.34
N THR A 162 7.28 -31.35 -76.83
CA THR A 162 6.93 -31.35 -78.26
C THR A 162 7.91 -30.50 -79.08
N SER A 163 8.26 -29.30 -78.59
CA SER A 163 9.23 -28.44 -79.29
C SER A 163 10.64 -29.04 -79.39
N LEU A 164 11.03 -29.89 -78.43
CA LEU A 164 12.33 -30.57 -78.41
C LEU A 164 12.44 -31.73 -79.41
N THR A 165 11.31 -32.37 -79.72
CA THR A 165 11.24 -33.46 -80.69
C THR A 165 11.23 -32.96 -82.13
N GLU A 166 10.75 -31.73 -82.37
CA GLU A 166 10.64 -31.12 -83.70
C GLU A 166 11.92 -30.42 -84.19
N LYS A 167 12.88 -30.06 -83.30
CA LYS A 167 14.10 -29.29 -83.67
C LYS A 167 15.36 -29.79 -82.94
N PRO A 168 16.17 -30.70 -83.52
CA PRO A 168 17.32 -31.32 -82.85
C PRO A 168 18.41 -30.34 -82.38
N ASP A 169 18.69 -29.26 -83.13
CA ASP A 169 19.68 -28.22 -82.76
C ASP A 169 19.29 -27.45 -81.48
N SER A 170 18.02 -27.51 -81.08
CA SER A 170 17.52 -26.92 -79.83
C SER A 170 17.84 -27.79 -78.61
N LEU A 171 18.17 -29.07 -78.81
CA LEU A 171 18.29 -30.05 -77.73
C LEU A 171 19.57 -29.85 -76.91
N LEU A 172 20.71 -29.57 -77.56
CA LEU A 172 21.99 -29.30 -76.90
C LEU A 172 21.96 -27.99 -76.08
N LYS A 173 21.31 -26.94 -76.62
CA LYS A 173 21.07 -25.69 -75.90
C LYS A 173 20.13 -25.89 -74.71
N THR A 174 19.11 -26.71 -74.85
CA THR A 174 18.16 -27.05 -73.78
C THR A 174 18.84 -27.76 -72.62
N VAL A 175 19.72 -28.73 -72.90
CA VAL A 175 20.50 -29.42 -71.86
C VAL A 175 21.35 -28.43 -71.06
N TRP A 176 21.92 -27.41 -71.70
CA TRP A 176 22.70 -26.37 -71.03
C TRP A 176 21.85 -25.50 -70.10
N HIS A 177 20.66 -25.06 -70.54
CA HIS A 177 19.73 -24.29 -69.70
C HIS A 177 19.21 -25.11 -68.50
N ILE A 178 18.98 -26.41 -68.70
CA ILE A 178 18.57 -27.33 -67.63
C ILE A 178 19.68 -27.52 -66.60
N ALA A 179 20.94 -27.61 -67.03
CA ALA A 179 22.09 -27.68 -66.11
C ALA A 179 22.24 -26.38 -65.29
N GLY A 180 21.98 -25.22 -65.90
CA GLY A 180 21.91 -23.93 -65.21
C GLY A 180 20.80 -23.90 -64.16
N LEU A 181 19.58 -24.34 -64.54
CA LEU A 181 18.44 -24.43 -63.63
C LEU A 181 18.69 -25.42 -62.48
N GLU A 182 19.31 -26.57 -62.75
CA GLU A 182 19.70 -27.54 -61.73
C GLU A 182 20.68 -26.95 -60.72
N THR A 183 21.67 -26.18 -61.20
CA THR A 183 22.64 -25.49 -60.35
C THR A 183 21.95 -24.43 -59.48
N TYR A 184 21.02 -23.67 -60.06
CA TYR A 184 20.21 -22.70 -59.33
C TYR A 184 19.36 -23.37 -58.24
N VAL A 185 18.61 -24.43 -58.56
CA VAL A 185 17.80 -25.19 -57.59
C VAL A 185 18.65 -25.75 -56.45
N LYS A 186 19.84 -26.28 -56.75
CA LYS A 186 20.79 -26.75 -55.72
C LYS A 186 21.26 -25.61 -54.81
N ASN A 187 21.54 -24.43 -55.37
CA ASN A 187 21.96 -23.26 -54.61
C ASN A 187 20.85 -22.69 -53.72
N VAL A 188 19.62 -22.62 -54.23
CA VAL A 188 18.42 -22.25 -53.47
C VAL A 188 18.26 -23.20 -52.29
N ARG A 189 18.23 -24.52 -52.56
CA ARG A 189 18.03 -25.52 -51.51
C ARG A 189 19.12 -25.47 -50.44
N ARG A 190 20.38 -25.29 -50.84
CA ARG A 190 21.48 -25.10 -49.89
C ARG A 190 21.28 -23.85 -49.03
N THR A 191 20.87 -22.73 -49.64
CA THR A 191 20.58 -21.48 -48.93
C THR A 191 19.42 -21.65 -47.94
N ILE A 192 18.36 -22.37 -48.32
CA ILE A 192 17.24 -22.68 -47.43
C ILE A 192 17.72 -23.50 -46.22
N LEU A 193 18.51 -24.56 -46.44
CA LEU A 193 19.03 -25.41 -45.36
C LEU A 193 19.97 -24.66 -44.41
N GLU A 194 20.87 -23.83 -44.95
CA GLU A 194 21.75 -22.96 -44.15
C GLU A 194 20.93 -21.99 -43.29
N THR A 195 19.94 -21.30 -43.89
CA THR A 195 19.03 -20.41 -43.18
C THR A 195 18.25 -21.16 -42.11
N TRP A 196 17.70 -22.33 -42.41
CA TRP A 196 16.92 -23.13 -41.47
C TRP A 196 17.75 -23.52 -40.24
N SER A 197 18.98 -23.99 -40.45
CA SER A 197 19.91 -24.31 -39.35
C SER A 197 20.21 -23.10 -38.48
N HIS A 198 20.40 -21.91 -39.06
CA HIS A 198 20.67 -20.69 -38.32
C HIS A 198 19.44 -20.19 -37.56
N THR A 199 18.27 -20.17 -38.20
CA THR A 199 17.00 -19.78 -37.58
C THR A 199 16.70 -20.66 -36.37
N ASN A 200 16.89 -21.98 -36.48
CA ASN A 200 16.69 -22.89 -35.35
C ASN A 200 17.63 -22.65 -34.16
N GLY A 201 18.89 -22.27 -34.43
CA GLY A 201 19.84 -21.86 -33.40
C GLY A 201 19.35 -20.60 -32.67
N LEU A 202 18.82 -19.62 -33.41
CA LEU A 202 18.26 -18.39 -32.85
C LEU A 202 16.97 -18.64 -32.06
N THR A 203 16.06 -19.49 -32.57
CA THR A 203 14.83 -19.87 -31.85
C THR A 203 15.15 -20.56 -30.54
N SER A 204 16.11 -21.50 -30.53
CA SER A 204 16.54 -22.18 -29.31
C SER A 204 17.16 -21.21 -28.28
N GLY A 205 17.98 -20.27 -28.75
CA GLY A 205 18.54 -19.21 -27.92
C GLY A 205 17.46 -18.29 -27.34
N ALA A 206 16.47 -17.92 -28.16
CA ALA A 206 15.36 -17.10 -27.72
C ALA A 206 14.40 -17.82 -26.76
N ASP A 207 14.21 -19.13 -26.89
CA ASP A 207 13.47 -19.93 -25.91
C ASP A 207 14.17 -19.96 -24.55
N ALA A 208 15.51 -19.99 -24.53
CA ALA A 208 16.27 -19.84 -23.29
C ALA A 208 16.07 -18.45 -22.68
N GLU A 209 16.14 -17.39 -23.49
CA GLU A 209 15.86 -16.02 -23.03
C GLU A 209 14.42 -15.83 -22.56
N LYS A 210 13.44 -16.47 -23.21
CA LYS A 210 12.03 -16.49 -22.80
C LYS A 210 11.84 -17.11 -21.42
N LYS A 211 12.52 -18.23 -21.14
CA LYS A 211 12.52 -18.84 -19.80
C LYS A 211 13.14 -17.92 -18.76
N ARG A 212 14.29 -17.29 -19.09
CA ARG A 212 14.95 -16.32 -18.19
C ARG A 212 14.04 -15.12 -17.91
N ALA A 213 13.39 -14.57 -18.94
CA ALA A 213 12.46 -13.47 -18.82
C ALA A 213 11.29 -13.79 -17.88
N ASN A 214 10.67 -14.97 -18.04
CA ASN A 214 9.58 -15.39 -17.17
C ASN A 214 10.02 -15.55 -15.71
N ASN A 215 11.25 -16.02 -15.47
CA ASN A 215 11.81 -16.09 -14.12
C ASN A 215 11.99 -14.69 -13.51
N VAL A 216 12.53 -13.73 -14.27
CA VAL A 216 12.67 -12.33 -13.82
C VAL A 216 11.31 -11.70 -13.55
N LEU A 217 10.31 -11.91 -14.42
CA LEU A 217 8.95 -11.44 -14.22
C LEU A 217 8.34 -11.97 -12.91
N GLN A 218 8.56 -13.25 -12.61
CA GLN A 218 8.08 -13.85 -11.37
C GLN A 218 8.80 -13.26 -10.15
N ARG A 219 10.13 -13.11 -10.21
CA ARG A 219 10.92 -12.50 -9.13
C ARG A 219 10.52 -11.05 -8.87
N ILE A 220 10.29 -10.26 -9.92
CA ILE A 220 9.77 -8.90 -9.81
C ILE A 220 8.41 -8.90 -9.09
N LYS A 221 7.50 -9.82 -9.45
CA LYS A 221 6.19 -9.94 -8.80
C LYS A 221 6.29 -10.34 -7.31
N ASP A 222 7.25 -11.19 -6.98
CA ASP A 222 7.52 -11.58 -5.59
C ASP A 222 8.09 -10.41 -4.77
N LEU A 223 8.97 -9.60 -5.40
CA LEU A 223 9.45 -8.34 -4.83
C LEU A 223 8.30 -7.33 -4.62
N GLU A 224 7.40 -7.19 -5.60
CA GLU A 224 6.19 -6.36 -5.45
C GLU A 224 5.36 -6.76 -4.23
N THR A 225 5.13 -8.06 -4.07
CA THR A 225 4.38 -8.61 -2.93
C THR A 225 5.10 -8.36 -1.60
N THR A 226 6.43 -8.45 -1.59
CA THR A 226 7.25 -8.22 -0.40
C THR A 226 7.24 -6.76 0.02
N VAL A 227 7.38 -5.84 -0.94
CA VAL A 227 7.27 -4.39 -0.72
C VAL A 227 5.91 -4.03 -0.12
N GLU A 228 4.82 -4.55 -0.68
CA GLU A 228 3.47 -4.28 -0.15
C GLU A 228 3.29 -4.82 1.27
N ARG A 229 3.82 -6.01 1.57
CA ARG A 229 3.79 -6.58 2.93
C ARG A 229 4.55 -5.72 3.93
N ILE A 230 5.72 -5.20 3.56
CA ILE A 230 6.50 -4.30 4.44
C ILE A 230 5.74 -3.00 4.68
N LYS A 231 5.15 -2.42 3.64
CA LYS A 231 4.31 -1.23 3.74
C LYS A 231 3.16 -1.42 4.72
N ILE A 232 2.37 -2.48 4.54
CA ILE A 232 1.26 -2.83 5.43
C ILE A 232 1.74 -2.98 6.87
N LYS A 233 2.88 -3.66 7.09
CA LYS A 233 3.46 -3.85 8.42
C LYS A 233 3.87 -2.51 9.05
N LYS A 234 4.59 -1.65 8.34
CA LYS A 234 5.04 -0.33 8.84
C LYS A 234 3.85 0.58 9.17
N GLN A 235 2.80 0.56 8.34
CA GLN A 235 1.57 1.30 8.63
C GLN A 235 0.89 0.76 9.89
N ALA A 236 0.78 -0.57 10.04
CA ALA A 236 0.24 -1.19 11.24
C ALA A 236 1.07 -0.87 12.50
N ASP A 237 2.40 -0.85 12.40
CA ASP A 237 3.31 -0.43 13.48
C ASP A 237 3.03 1.01 13.93
N SER A 238 2.82 1.93 12.97
CA SER A 238 2.46 3.32 13.26
C SER A 238 1.12 3.44 14.00
N VAL A 239 0.07 2.75 13.51
CA VAL A 239 -1.25 2.73 14.16
C VAL A 239 -1.17 2.09 15.56
N ALA A 240 -0.31 1.08 15.74
CA ALA A 240 -0.08 0.41 17.01
C ALA A 240 0.54 1.33 18.06
N HIS A 241 1.60 2.05 17.70
CA HIS A 241 2.20 3.05 18.56
C HIS A 241 1.23 4.16 18.92
N GLU A 242 0.38 4.58 17.98
CA GLU A 242 -0.63 5.59 18.25
C GLU A 242 -1.72 5.09 19.19
N LEU A 243 -2.24 3.87 19.00
CA LEU A 243 -3.20 3.25 19.91
C LEU A 243 -2.63 3.16 21.33
N GLN A 244 -1.39 2.71 21.47
CA GLN A 244 -0.71 2.64 22.77
C GLN A 244 -0.60 4.03 23.42
N SER A 245 -0.18 5.04 22.66
CA SER A 245 -0.08 6.42 23.12
C SER A 245 -1.43 7.00 23.58
N ILE A 246 -2.49 6.76 22.82
CA ILE A 246 -3.85 7.20 23.15
C ILE A 246 -4.32 6.55 24.46
N MET A 247 -4.13 5.24 24.60
CA MET A 247 -4.51 4.51 25.82
C MET A 247 -3.73 5.01 27.04
N ASP A 248 -2.43 5.23 26.91
CA ASP A 248 -1.60 5.80 27.98
C ASP A 248 -2.09 7.20 28.42
N LYS A 249 -2.47 8.05 27.46
CA LYS A 249 -3.02 9.38 27.76
C LYS A 249 -4.37 9.32 28.46
N ILE A 250 -5.29 8.49 27.97
CA ILE A 250 -6.59 8.25 28.63
C ILE A 250 -6.35 7.80 30.07
N CYS A 251 -5.41 6.86 30.27
CA CYS A 251 -5.06 6.34 31.57
C CYS A 251 -4.44 7.36 32.53
N ALA A 252 -3.55 8.20 32.03
CA ALA A 252 -3.00 9.31 32.80
C ALA A 252 -4.11 10.29 33.21
N SER A 253 -5.05 10.58 32.31
CA SER A 253 -6.16 11.47 32.60
C SER A 253 -7.13 10.90 33.64
N VAL A 254 -7.47 9.61 33.55
CA VAL A 254 -8.30 8.91 34.54
C VAL A 254 -7.65 8.91 35.92
N THR A 255 -6.36 8.60 36.00
CA THR A 255 -5.61 8.64 37.27
C THR A 255 -5.65 10.03 37.90
N LYS A 256 -5.48 11.09 37.10
CA LYS A 256 -5.56 12.47 37.57
C LYS A 256 -6.96 12.89 37.99
N LEU A 257 -8.01 12.42 37.30
CA LEU A 257 -9.40 12.65 37.70
C LEU A 257 -9.70 12.01 39.06
N HIS A 258 -9.22 10.79 39.31
CA HIS A 258 -9.33 10.11 40.60
C HIS A 258 -8.65 10.90 41.73
N ALA A 259 -7.45 11.41 41.48
CA ALA A 259 -6.75 12.27 42.44
C ALA A 259 -7.53 13.56 42.76
N ILE A 260 -8.12 14.21 41.74
CA ILE A 260 -8.98 15.39 41.93
C ILE A 260 -10.19 15.06 42.79
N LYS A 261 -10.82 13.90 42.58
CA LYS A 261 -11.96 13.45 43.40
C LYS A 261 -11.56 13.22 44.85
N ALA A 262 -10.41 12.60 45.11
CA ALA A 262 -9.89 12.41 46.46
C ALA A 262 -9.64 13.75 47.17
N ILE A 263 -8.98 14.71 46.49
CA ILE A 263 -8.76 16.07 47.03
C ILE A 263 -10.10 16.78 47.28
N GLY A 264 -11.04 16.67 46.34
CA GLY A 264 -12.40 17.23 46.46
C GLY A 264 -13.14 16.71 47.69
N ASN A 265 -13.08 15.40 47.95
CA ASN A 265 -13.67 14.79 49.15
C ASN A 265 -13.04 15.35 50.45
N GLY A 266 -11.73 15.63 50.45
CA GLY A 266 -11.07 16.32 51.56
C GLY A 266 -11.67 17.70 51.83
N PHE A 267 -11.85 18.52 50.80
CA PHE A 267 -12.47 19.83 50.94
C PHE A 267 -13.97 19.77 51.33
N ILE A 268 -14.70 18.71 50.97
CA ILE A 268 -16.07 18.49 51.47
C ILE A 268 -16.05 18.32 53.00
N ALA A 269 -15.10 17.56 53.53
CA ALA A 269 -14.94 17.42 54.98
C ALA A 269 -14.57 18.76 55.63
N THR A 270 -13.67 19.54 55.02
CA THR A 270 -13.31 20.90 55.48
C THR A 270 -14.52 21.84 55.51
N ALA A 271 -15.32 21.87 54.43
CA ALA A 271 -16.51 22.72 54.35
C ALA A 271 -17.51 22.37 55.46
N LYS A 272 -17.70 21.08 55.74
CA LYS A 272 -18.55 20.61 56.84
C LYS A 272 -18.02 21.08 58.20
N ALA A 273 -16.73 20.89 58.48
CA ALA A 273 -16.13 21.32 59.73
C ALA A 273 -16.24 22.85 59.94
N LEU A 274 -16.01 23.64 58.89
CA LEU A 274 -16.16 25.09 58.94
C LEU A 274 -17.60 25.53 59.22
N LYS A 275 -18.56 24.86 58.59
CA LYS A 275 -19.99 25.09 58.83
C LYS A 275 -20.39 24.79 60.27
N ASP A 276 -19.91 23.66 60.80
CA ASP A 276 -20.15 23.26 62.18
C ASP A 276 -19.53 24.28 63.16
N ASN A 277 -18.29 24.74 62.89
CA ASN A 277 -17.65 25.79 63.68
C ASN A 277 -18.45 27.10 63.68
N VAL A 278 -18.91 27.56 62.52
CA VAL A 278 -19.76 28.76 62.43
C VAL A 278 -21.05 28.57 63.24
N SER A 279 -21.70 27.41 63.14
CA SER A 279 -22.95 27.15 63.87
C SER A 279 -22.76 27.04 65.39
N VAL A 280 -21.63 26.50 65.85
CA VAL A 280 -21.34 26.34 67.29
C VAL A 280 -20.85 27.65 67.90
N GLU A 281 -19.87 28.29 67.27
CA GLU A 281 -19.23 29.48 67.81
C GLU A 281 -20.08 30.75 67.67
N SER A 282 -21.03 30.82 66.72
CA SER A 282 -22.00 31.93 66.69
C SER A 282 -22.98 31.92 67.86
N ARG A 283 -23.29 30.75 68.42
CA ARG A 283 -24.22 30.58 69.56
C ARG A 283 -23.53 30.74 70.92
N ARG A 284 -22.20 30.62 70.96
CA ARG A 284 -21.42 30.68 72.20
C ARG A 284 -21.44 32.08 72.86
N PRO A 285 -21.36 33.18 72.11
CA PRO A 285 -21.59 34.52 72.64
C PRO A 285 -23.00 34.71 73.19
N GLU A 286 -24.04 34.18 72.53
CA GLU A 286 -25.42 34.25 73.04
C GLU A 286 -25.59 33.58 74.41
N ALA A 287 -24.99 32.40 74.59
CA ALA A 287 -24.98 31.73 75.88
C ALA A 287 -24.23 32.54 76.95
N ALA A 288 -23.03 33.06 76.62
CA ALA A 288 -22.26 33.90 77.52
C ALA A 288 -22.92 35.26 77.82
N TRP A 289 -23.78 35.76 76.94
CA TRP A 289 -24.50 37.03 77.11
C TRP A 289 -25.82 36.90 77.87
N ARG A 290 -26.50 35.75 77.82
CA ARG A 290 -27.70 35.51 78.65
C ARG A 290 -27.39 35.45 80.14
N ASP A 291 -26.16 35.06 80.50
CA ASP A 291 -25.71 34.97 81.90
C ASP A 291 -25.27 36.32 82.49
N ALA A 292 -25.15 37.37 81.68
CA ALA A 292 -24.87 38.73 82.13
C ALA A 292 -26.19 39.53 82.13
N GLU A 293 -26.64 40.01 83.30
CA GLU A 293 -27.93 40.71 83.50
C GLU A 293 -28.14 42.01 82.68
N ASP A 294 -27.20 42.40 81.82
CA ASP A 294 -27.27 43.59 80.98
C ASP A 294 -27.82 43.25 79.59
N VAL A 295 -29.02 43.75 79.28
CA VAL A 295 -29.77 43.58 78.02
C VAL A 295 -29.11 44.35 76.86
N SER A 296 -27.86 44.04 76.56
CA SER A 296 -27.23 44.45 75.31
C SER A 296 -26.99 43.19 74.50
N GLY A 297 -27.77 43.04 73.43
CA GLY A 297 -27.66 41.93 72.48
C GLY A 297 -26.27 41.79 71.87
N ILE A 298 -26.15 40.82 70.96
CA ILE A 298 -24.93 40.56 70.19
C ILE A 298 -24.38 41.86 69.62
N SER A 299 -23.07 42.11 69.76
CA SER A 299 -22.44 43.22 69.04
C SER A 299 -22.61 42.99 67.54
N GLN A 300 -23.19 43.97 66.84
CA GLN A 300 -23.48 43.88 65.41
C GLN A 300 -22.25 43.46 64.58
N GLU A 301 -21.04 43.84 65.01
CA GLU A 301 -19.78 43.44 64.38
C GLU A 301 -19.48 41.93 64.46
N VAL A 302 -19.90 41.24 65.51
CA VAL A 302 -19.76 39.79 65.68
C VAL A 302 -20.77 39.06 64.79
N GLU A 303 -21.99 39.57 64.73
CA GLU A 303 -23.05 39.03 63.86
C GLU A 303 -22.71 39.17 62.38
N ASP A 304 -22.20 40.34 61.97
CA ASP A 304 -21.72 40.59 60.62
C ASP A 304 -20.51 39.69 60.27
N GLY A 305 -19.62 39.45 61.24
CA GLY A 305 -18.48 38.54 61.10
C GLY A 305 -18.91 37.09 60.79
N PHE A 306 -19.82 36.52 61.58
CA PHE A 306 -20.33 35.17 61.33
C PHE A 306 -21.23 35.09 60.09
N THR A 307 -21.93 36.17 59.74
CA THR A 307 -22.66 36.27 58.47
C THR A 307 -21.70 36.20 57.28
N TYR A 308 -20.57 36.93 57.35
CA TYR A 308 -19.53 36.87 56.33
C TYR A 308 -18.88 35.48 56.24
N ALA A 309 -18.51 34.88 57.38
CA ALA A 309 -17.99 33.52 57.44
C ALA A 309 -18.96 32.48 56.84
N SER A 310 -20.25 32.57 57.19
CA SER A 310 -21.31 31.72 56.62
C SER A 310 -21.39 31.84 55.10
N ARG A 311 -21.28 33.05 54.55
CA ARG A 311 -21.25 33.28 53.09
C ARG A 311 -20.00 32.68 52.46
N GLY A 312 -18.84 32.76 53.11
CA GLY A 312 -17.60 32.12 52.68
C GLY A 312 -17.73 30.59 52.58
N VAL A 313 -18.28 29.95 53.61
CA VAL A 313 -18.54 28.49 53.61
C VAL A 313 -19.55 28.10 52.52
N ALA A 314 -20.62 28.89 52.32
CA ALA A 314 -21.59 28.65 51.26
C ALA A 314 -20.97 28.79 49.84
N ALA A 315 -20.04 29.73 49.66
CA ALA A 315 -19.28 29.86 48.41
C ALA A 315 -18.39 28.64 48.15
N LEU A 316 -17.71 28.13 49.18
CA LEU A 316 -16.92 26.90 49.11
C LEU A 316 -17.79 25.70 48.71
N GLU A 317 -18.92 25.48 49.39
CA GLU A 317 -19.88 24.41 49.06
C GLU A 317 -20.35 24.50 47.59
N LYS A 318 -20.59 25.72 47.09
CA LYS A 318 -20.98 25.96 45.69
C LYS A 318 -19.86 25.60 44.71
N HIS A 319 -18.62 25.95 45.02
CA HIS A 319 -17.46 25.57 44.20
C HIS A 319 -17.23 24.05 44.20
N LEU A 320 -17.43 23.39 45.34
CA LEU A 320 -17.35 21.93 45.46
C LEU A 320 -18.39 21.22 44.60
N LYS A 321 -19.65 21.65 44.64
CA LYS A 321 -20.71 21.11 43.75
C LYS A 321 -20.36 21.26 42.28
N ARG A 322 -19.77 22.39 41.88
CA ARG A 322 -19.33 22.63 40.49
C ARG A 322 -18.15 21.73 40.10
N ALA A 323 -17.19 21.52 40.99
CA ALA A 323 -16.07 20.60 40.77
C ALA A 323 -16.56 19.14 40.63
N ASP A 324 -17.48 18.72 41.49
CA ASP A 324 -18.08 17.38 41.43
C ASP A 324 -18.89 17.14 40.14
N ALA A 325 -19.62 18.16 39.67
CA ALA A 325 -20.30 18.11 38.38
C ALA A 325 -19.33 17.95 37.21
N GLN A 326 -18.17 18.62 37.23
CA GLN A 326 -17.13 18.44 36.20
C GLN A 326 -16.51 17.05 36.24
N TYR A 327 -16.25 16.51 37.44
CA TYR A 327 -15.77 15.14 37.59
C TYR A 327 -16.79 14.13 37.03
N THR A 328 -18.05 14.25 37.40
CA THR A 328 -19.13 13.36 36.94
C THR A 328 -19.28 13.43 35.41
N ALA A 329 -19.23 14.63 34.83
CA ALA A 329 -19.25 14.79 33.37
C ALA A 329 -18.05 14.12 32.69
N ALA A 330 -16.85 14.20 33.27
CA ALA A 330 -15.66 13.55 32.73
C ALA A 330 -15.78 12.01 32.75
N VAL A 331 -16.33 11.46 33.83
CA VAL A 331 -16.58 10.02 33.96
C VAL A 331 -17.65 9.57 32.95
N ASN A 332 -18.74 10.33 32.79
CA ASN A 332 -19.78 10.01 31.82
C ASN A 332 -19.26 10.05 30.37
N ASP A 333 -18.50 11.10 29.99
CA ASP A 333 -17.89 11.19 28.65
C ASP A 333 -16.97 9.98 28.37
N LEU A 334 -16.25 9.51 29.40
CA LEU A 334 -15.41 8.31 29.31
C LEU A 334 -16.25 7.03 29.13
N VAL A 335 -17.30 6.84 29.95
CA VAL A 335 -18.23 5.70 29.84
C VAL A 335 -18.84 5.63 28.45
N GLU A 336 -19.46 6.73 28.01
CA GLU A 336 -20.19 6.80 26.74
C GLU A 336 -19.24 6.69 25.56
N GLY A 337 -18.07 7.33 25.64
CA GLY A 337 -17.05 7.24 24.61
C GLY A 337 -16.54 5.81 24.42
N LEU A 338 -16.21 5.10 25.51
CA LEU A 338 -15.75 3.71 25.43
C LEU A 338 -16.87 2.78 24.94
N LYS A 339 -18.11 2.98 25.37
CA LYS A 339 -19.27 2.24 24.84
C LYS A 339 -19.42 2.46 23.33
N GLY A 340 -19.31 3.70 22.86
CA GLY A 340 -19.39 4.03 21.44
C GLY A 340 -18.33 3.34 20.59
N VAL A 341 -17.10 3.22 21.11
CA VAL A 341 -16.02 2.43 20.46
C VAL A 341 -16.38 0.93 20.44
N ALA A 342 -16.91 0.40 21.55
CA ALA A 342 -17.27 -1.00 21.68
C ALA A 342 -18.51 -1.44 20.86
N THR A 343 -19.40 -0.50 20.51
CA THR A 343 -20.64 -0.77 19.75
C THR A 343 -20.58 -0.30 18.31
N SER A 344 -19.47 0.25 17.84
CA SER A 344 -19.36 0.65 16.43
C SER A 344 -19.58 -0.57 15.53
N ASP A 345 -20.36 -0.40 14.45
CA ASP A 345 -20.92 -1.44 13.55
C ASP A 345 -19.89 -2.30 12.79
N ALA A 346 -18.60 -2.23 13.16
CA ALA A 346 -17.54 -3.05 12.61
C ALA A 346 -17.66 -4.50 13.14
N LYS A 347 -18.46 -5.31 12.42
CA LYS A 347 -18.58 -6.78 12.47
C LYS A 347 -17.46 -7.48 13.26
N MET A 348 -17.81 -8.18 14.34
CA MET A 348 -17.20 -9.36 15.02
C MET A 348 -15.66 -9.46 15.23
N TYR A 349 -14.83 -8.67 14.57
CA TYR A 349 -13.39 -8.86 14.39
C TYR A 349 -12.55 -7.65 14.74
N ASP A 350 -13.13 -6.46 14.99
CA ASP A 350 -12.37 -5.31 15.50
C ASP A 350 -11.82 -5.64 16.90
N ALA A 351 -10.53 -5.99 16.95
CA ALA A 351 -9.89 -6.41 18.19
C ALA A 351 -9.79 -5.24 19.18
N VAL A 352 -9.73 -4.00 18.69
CA VAL A 352 -9.79 -2.78 19.51
C VAL A 352 -11.17 -2.67 20.14
N GLY A 353 -12.24 -2.76 19.36
CA GLY A 353 -13.62 -2.77 19.88
C GLY A 353 -13.87 -3.88 20.90
N ARG A 354 -13.39 -5.10 20.67
CA ARG A 354 -13.49 -6.23 21.63
C ARG A 354 -12.71 -5.98 22.91
N PHE A 355 -11.50 -5.44 22.81
CA PHE A 355 -10.71 -5.07 23.97
C PHE A 355 -11.41 -4.00 24.80
N VAL A 356 -11.87 -2.92 24.15
CA VAL A 356 -12.62 -1.85 24.82
C VAL A 356 -13.89 -2.41 25.47
N ARG A 357 -14.64 -3.30 24.80
CA ARG A 357 -15.78 -4.03 25.38
C ARG A 357 -15.41 -4.82 26.62
N SER A 358 -14.26 -5.52 26.62
CA SER A 358 -13.78 -6.27 27.78
C SER A 358 -13.43 -5.37 28.97
N ILE A 359 -13.06 -4.12 28.72
CA ILE A 359 -12.89 -3.10 29.75
C ILE A 359 -14.27 -2.60 30.20
N THR A 360 -15.19 -2.35 29.27
CA THR A 360 -16.53 -1.79 29.56
C THR A 360 -17.43 -2.76 30.35
N LEU A 361 -17.27 -4.07 30.17
CA LEU A 361 -18.05 -5.09 30.88
C LEU A 361 -17.65 -5.26 32.35
N ASN A 362 -16.43 -4.85 32.73
CA ASN A 362 -15.90 -4.94 34.10
C ASN A 362 -15.99 -3.60 34.87
N LEU A 363 -16.88 -2.71 34.44
CA LEU A 363 -16.98 -1.31 34.89
C LEU A 363 -17.69 -1.06 36.22
N THR A 364 -18.05 -2.10 36.99
CA THR A 364 -18.78 -1.89 38.25
C THR A 364 -18.01 -1.04 39.25
N ASP A 365 -16.68 -0.93 39.10
CA ASP A 365 -15.90 0.17 39.65
C ASP A 365 -14.92 0.68 38.60
N PHE A 366 -14.94 1.98 38.30
CA PHE A 366 -13.86 2.69 37.59
C PHE A 366 -12.58 2.73 38.44
N SER A 367 -12.09 1.56 38.86
CA SER A 367 -10.75 1.44 39.39
C SER A 367 -9.80 1.68 38.23
N SER A 368 -8.83 2.58 38.44
CA SER A 368 -7.74 2.83 37.50
C SER A 368 -7.03 1.55 37.05
N HIS A 369 -7.14 0.45 37.82
CA HIS A 369 -6.47 -0.81 37.59
C HIS A 369 -7.01 -1.61 36.39
N SER A 370 -8.32 -1.61 36.12
CA SER A 370 -8.88 -2.43 35.03
C SER A 370 -8.68 -1.79 33.65
N LEU A 371 -8.83 -0.47 33.57
CA LEU A 371 -8.70 0.33 32.34
C LEU A 371 -7.23 0.55 31.94
N CYS A 372 -6.33 0.64 32.93
CA CYS A 372 -4.92 1.03 32.72
C CYS A 372 -3.92 -0.09 32.96
N ASN A 373 -4.37 -1.32 32.78
CA ASN A 373 -3.48 -2.46 32.79
C ASN A 373 -2.58 -2.45 31.54
N LYS A 374 -1.34 -1.98 31.70
CA LYS A 374 -0.34 -1.92 30.64
C LYS A 374 -0.05 -3.27 29.98
N ILE A 375 -0.13 -4.38 30.74
CA ILE A 375 0.07 -5.72 30.19
C ILE A 375 -1.00 -6.01 29.14
N ARG A 376 -2.28 -5.76 29.46
CA ARG A 376 -3.39 -5.99 28.53
C ARG A 376 -3.34 -5.08 27.29
N ILE A 377 -2.91 -3.82 27.46
CA ILE A 377 -2.72 -2.89 26.33
C ILE A 377 -1.61 -3.39 25.40
N ASN A 378 -0.48 -3.80 25.96
CA ASN A 378 0.64 -4.34 25.18
C ASN A 378 0.27 -5.66 24.48
N GLU A 379 -0.50 -6.54 25.13
CA GLU A 379 -1.01 -7.77 24.53
C GLU A 379 -1.96 -7.51 23.35
N LEU A 380 -2.86 -6.52 23.46
CA LEU A 380 -3.70 -6.09 22.35
C LEU A 380 -2.86 -5.62 21.18
N VAL A 381 -1.91 -4.71 21.44
CA VAL A 381 -1.03 -4.16 20.41
C VAL A 381 -0.24 -5.29 19.74
N ALA A 382 0.36 -6.18 20.52
CA ALA A 382 1.10 -7.33 19.99
C ALA A 382 0.20 -8.26 19.15
N SER A 383 -1.02 -8.55 19.61
CA SER A 383 -1.98 -9.37 18.86
C SER A 383 -2.42 -8.71 17.55
N LEU A 384 -2.53 -7.38 17.51
CA LEU A 384 -2.87 -6.62 16.30
C LEU A 384 -1.70 -6.59 15.31
N LEU A 385 -0.47 -6.46 15.80
CA LEU A 385 0.75 -6.49 14.97
C LEU A 385 1.00 -7.85 14.32
N GLN A 386 0.50 -8.94 14.91
CA GLN A 386 0.50 -10.26 14.26
C GLN A 386 -0.44 -10.34 13.04
N ARG A 387 -1.38 -9.39 12.90
CA ARG A 387 -2.37 -9.34 11.81
C ARG A 387 -2.51 -7.91 11.29
N PRO A 388 -1.49 -7.39 10.61
CA PRO A 388 -1.40 -5.96 10.28
C PRO A 388 -2.56 -5.46 9.40
N GLU A 389 -3.15 -6.32 8.56
CA GLU A 389 -4.34 -5.98 7.77
C GLU A 389 -5.57 -5.73 8.68
N THR A 390 -5.72 -6.52 9.74
CA THR A 390 -6.80 -6.33 10.75
C THR A 390 -6.56 -5.06 11.55
N MET A 391 -5.29 -4.72 11.81
CA MET A 391 -4.92 -3.49 12.49
C MET A 391 -5.31 -2.24 11.69
N LEU A 392 -5.05 -2.25 10.37
CA LEU A 392 -5.46 -1.14 9.50
C LEU A 392 -6.99 -0.97 9.45
N GLN A 393 -7.75 -2.06 9.52
CA GLN A 393 -9.22 -2.01 9.63
C GLN A 393 -9.71 -1.40 10.96
N SER A 394 -8.85 -1.36 11.98
CA SER A 394 -9.17 -0.79 13.30
C SER A 394 -8.99 0.75 13.33
N ALA A 395 -8.57 1.38 12.23
CA ALA A 395 -8.35 2.83 12.15
C ALA A 395 -9.56 3.68 12.60
N PRO A 396 -10.83 3.34 12.29
CA PRO A 396 -11.98 4.09 12.80
C PRO A 396 -12.11 4.03 14.33
N ALA A 397 -11.80 2.88 14.94
CA ALA A 397 -11.82 2.72 16.39
C ALA A 397 -10.69 3.53 17.06
N VAL A 398 -9.50 3.54 16.45
CA VAL A 398 -8.37 4.37 16.91
C VAL A 398 -8.72 5.86 16.84
N GLU A 399 -9.36 6.32 15.75
CA GLU A 399 -9.83 7.70 15.63
C GLU A 399 -10.90 8.04 16.69
N ALA A 400 -11.83 7.14 16.95
CA ALA A 400 -12.83 7.33 17.99
C ALA A 400 -12.20 7.43 19.39
N LEU A 401 -11.17 6.62 19.69
CA LEU A 401 -10.37 6.72 20.90
C LEU A 401 -9.56 8.02 20.97
N ARG A 402 -9.01 8.50 19.85
CA ARG A 402 -8.31 9.80 19.78
C ARG A 402 -9.25 10.95 20.13
N LYS A 403 -10.47 10.96 19.57
CA LYS A 403 -11.50 11.96 19.90
C LYS A 403 -11.92 11.88 21.37
N LEU A 404 -12.01 10.67 21.92
CA LEU A 404 -12.30 10.46 23.33
C LEU A 404 -11.18 11.02 24.23
N GLU A 405 -9.92 10.73 23.90
CA GLU A 405 -8.75 11.26 24.62
C GLU A 405 -8.80 12.79 24.69
N ALA A 406 -9.03 13.47 23.57
CA ALA A 406 -9.14 14.93 23.55
C ALA A 406 -10.28 15.45 24.45
N ARG A 407 -11.45 14.81 24.44
CA ARG A 407 -12.58 15.19 25.31
C ARG A 407 -12.25 15.01 26.79
N VAL A 408 -11.69 13.86 27.17
CA VAL A 408 -11.33 13.55 28.56
C VAL A 408 -10.23 14.50 29.05
N THR A 409 -9.24 14.82 28.22
CA THR A 409 -8.18 15.78 28.52
C THR A 409 -8.75 17.20 28.74
N ALA A 410 -9.69 17.64 27.90
CA ALA A 410 -10.37 18.93 28.09
C ALA A 410 -11.19 18.97 29.40
N ARG A 411 -11.91 17.89 29.72
CA ARG A 411 -12.66 17.77 30.99
C ARG A 411 -11.76 17.80 32.20
N LEU A 412 -10.61 17.11 32.14
CA LEU A 412 -9.61 17.15 33.20
C LEU A 412 -9.08 18.57 33.43
N ALA A 413 -8.82 19.34 32.36
CA ALA A 413 -8.40 20.72 32.48
C ALA A 413 -9.47 21.58 33.18
N ALA A 414 -10.74 21.41 32.80
CA ALA A 414 -11.86 22.10 33.43
C ALA A 414 -12.03 21.73 34.91
N ALA A 415 -11.91 20.45 35.25
CA ALA A 415 -11.98 19.95 36.63
C ALA A 415 -10.85 20.53 37.50
N ARG A 416 -9.62 20.58 36.98
CA ARG A 416 -8.48 21.21 37.66
C ARG A 416 -8.72 22.67 37.95
N GLU A 417 -9.25 23.41 36.98
CA GLU A 417 -9.53 24.83 37.14
C GLU A 417 -10.62 25.08 38.18
N GLN A 418 -11.67 24.26 38.22
CA GLN A 418 -12.65 24.31 39.31
C GLN A 418 -12.02 23.97 40.65
N MET A 419 -11.09 23.01 40.70
CA MET A 419 -10.44 22.61 41.94
C MET A 419 -9.53 23.70 42.52
N LYS A 420 -8.89 24.52 41.68
CA LYS A 420 -8.17 25.73 42.15
C LYS A 420 -9.12 26.72 42.82
N LYS A 421 -10.31 26.93 42.25
CA LYS A 421 -11.34 27.81 42.84
C LYS A 421 -11.84 27.28 44.17
N VAL A 422 -11.99 25.96 44.30
CA VAL A 422 -12.29 25.31 45.58
C VAL A 422 -11.17 25.59 46.59
N ALA A 423 -9.91 25.39 46.22
CA ALA A 423 -8.78 25.62 47.12
C ALA A 423 -8.70 27.09 47.60
N SER A 424 -8.84 28.06 46.70
CA SER A 424 -8.91 29.49 47.05
C SER A 424 -10.09 29.78 47.99
N SER A 425 -11.29 29.34 47.62
CA SER A 425 -12.49 29.56 48.42
C SER A 425 -12.43 28.87 49.78
N ALA A 426 -11.69 27.76 49.90
CA ALA A 426 -11.48 27.08 51.17
C ALA A 426 -10.56 27.88 52.09
N ALA A 427 -9.47 28.43 51.55
CA ALA A 427 -8.58 29.32 52.31
C ALA A 427 -9.33 30.58 52.77
N ASP A 428 -10.11 31.20 51.89
CA ASP A 428 -10.90 32.40 52.20
C ASP A 428 -11.96 32.10 53.28
N ALA A 429 -12.68 30.97 53.14
CA ALA A 429 -13.68 30.55 54.12
C ALA A 429 -13.03 30.24 55.48
N GLN A 430 -11.88 29.55 55.49
CA GLN A 430 -11.14 29.26 56.72
C GLN A 430 -10.75 30.56 57.45
N ALA A 431 -10.12 31.49 56.73
CA ALA A 431 -9.71 32.78 57.30
C ALA A 431 -10.91 33.58 57.83
N ALA A 432 -12.03 33.59 57.10
CA ALA A 432 -13.25 34.28 57.53
C ALA A 432 -13.84 33.68 58.82
N VAL A 433 -13.82 32.34 58.95
CA VAL A 433 -14.32 31.64 60.13
C VAL A 433 -13.42 31.89 61.33
N GLU A 434 -12.10 31.78 61.15
CA GLU A 434 -11.11 32.05 62.21
C GLU A 434 -11.20 33.50 62.72
N GLU A 435 -11.34 34.47 61.81
CA GLU A 435 -11.50 35.88 62.16
C GLU A 435 -12.82 36.16 62.89
N ALA A 436 -13.92 35.53 62.46
CA ALA A 436 -15.21 35.65 63.16
C ALA A 436 -15.13 35.09 64.59
N ILE A 437 -14.49 33.93 64.77
CA ILE A 437 -14.26 33.32 66.09
C ILE A 437 -13.37 34.23 66.95
N ARG A 438 -12.29 34.78 66.39
CA ARG A 438 -11.39 35.71 67.09
C ARG A 438 -12.15 36.94 67.61
N ARG A 439 -12.93 37.59 66.74
CA ARG A 439 -13.76 38.75 67.12
C ARG A 439 -14.79 38.41 68.19
N ALA A 440 -15.44 37.25 68.07
CA ALA A 440 -16.40 36.78 69.07
C ALA A 440 -15.74 36.60 70.44
N HIS A 441 -14.55 36.01 70.49
CA HIS A 441 -13.78 35.85 71.72
C HIS A 441 -13.31 37.18 72.30
N GLU A 442 -12.83 38.12 71.48
CA GLU A 442 -12.42 39.45 71.94
C GLU A 442 -13.59 40.26 72.49
N ALA A 443 -14.73 40.25 71.81
CA ALA A 443 -15.95 40.90 72.29
C ALA A 443 -16.44 40.30 73.63
N ALA A 444 -16.35 38.97 73.77
CA ALA A 444 -16.67 38.30 75.03
C ALA A 444 -15.69 38.67 76.15
N ALA A 445 -14.39 38.75 75.86
CA ALA A 445 -13.36 39.13 76.82
C ALA A 445 -13.49 40.61 77.25
N GLY A 446 -13.75 41.52 76.31
CA GLY A 446 -13.91 42.95 76.58
C GLY A 446 -15.06 43.29 77.53
N ARG A 447 -16.15 42.49 77.54
CA ARG A 447 -17.26 42.64 78.50
C ARG A 447 -16.98 42.05 79.89
N ARG A 448 -16.09 41.07 80.02
CA ARG A 448 -15.71 40.49 81.33
C ARG A 448 -14.88 41.45 82.17
N CYS A 449 -14.23 42.42 81.53
CA CYS A 449 -13.61 43.55 82.21
C CYS A 449 -14.70 44.58 82.53
N THR A 450 -15.02 44.79 83.81
CA THR A 450 -15.88 45.90 84.21
C THR A 450 -15.19 47.20 83.75
N PRO A 451 -15.85 48.06 82.95
CA PRO A 451 -15.25 49.33 82.54
C PRO A 451 -14.80 50.09 83.80
N LEU A 452 -13.57 50.63 83.81
CA LEU A 452 -13.01 51.32 84.98
C LEU A 452 -13.98 52.39 85.51
N HIS A 453 -14.72 53.07 84.64
CA HIS A 453 -15.75 54.04 85.03
C HIS A 453 -16.88 53.43 85.87
N ARG A 454 -17.32 52.19 85.60
CA ARG A 454 -18.36 51.47 86.37
C ARG A 454 -17.80 50.98 87.70
N GLN A 455 -16.53 50.57 87.73
CA GLN A 455 -15.83 50.26 89.00
C GLN A 455 -15.72 51.52 89.87
N LEU A 456 -15.33 52.65 89.27
CA LEU A 456 -15.25 53.94 89.96
C LEU A 456 -16.62 54.47 90.40
N LEU A 457 -17.67 54.30 89.59
CA LEU A 457 -19.05 54.70 89.94
C LEU A 457 -19.63 53.85 91.07
N ASN A 458 -19.40 52.53 91.08
CA ASN A 458 -19.80 51.67 92.21
C ASN A 458 -19.07 52.05 93.50
N VAL A 459 -17.79 52.42 93.41
CA VAL A 459 -17.04 52.94 94.56
C VAL A 459 -17.62 54.27 95.03
N LEU A 460 -17.97 55.18 94.12
CA LEU A 460 -18.59 56.48 94.46
C LEU A 460 -20.00 56.34 95.05
N GLN A 461 -20.79 55.35 94.61
CA GLN A 461 -22.10 55.02 95.19
C GLN A 461 -22.04 54.40 96.58
N HIS A 462 -20.87 53.93 97.04
CA HIS A 462 -20.66 53.46 98.41
C HIS A 462 -20.03 54.54 99.32
N ILE A 463 -19.75 55.74 98.78
CA ILE A 463 -19.19 56.87 99.52
C ILE A 463 -20.26 57.95 99.81
N TRP A 464 -21.41 57.90 99.14
CA TRP A 464 -22.64 58.62 99.49
C TRP A 464 -23.61 57.68 100.20
#